data_AF-A0A369QW92-F1
#
_entry.id   AF-A0A369QW92-F1
#
_cell.length_a   1.000
_cell.length_b   1.000
_cell.length_c   1.000
_cell.angle_alpha   90.00
_cell.angle_beta   90.00
_cell.angle_gamma   90.00
#
_symmetry.space_group_name_H-M   'P 1'
#
loop_
_entity.id
_entity.type
_entity.pdbx_description
1 polymer ?
#
loop_
_entity_poly.entity_id
_entity_poly.type
_entity_poly.pdbx_seq_one_letter_code
_entity_poly.pdbx_strand_id
1 'polypeptide(L)'
;MKFFVLVLLLCFCGWSLTMAQDLPPTAPGVTGTIKGTVQDSLKQEPLGYVTVILLETGKKEPIKTTLSRDNGSFELSGLPAKSYQLVLEILPKN
;
A
#
# COMPACT_ATOMS: atom_id res chain seq x y z
N MET A 1 -35.86 5.04 -46.20
CA MET A 1 -34.44 5.38 -45.95
C MET A 1 -34.24 6.11 -44.62
N LYS A 2 -34.97 7.20 -44.35
CA LYS A 2 -34.88 7.98 -43.09
C LYS A 2 -35.18 7.17 -41.81
N PHE A 3 -36.19 6.29 -41.87
CA PHE A 3 -36.59 5.45 -40.74
C PHE A 3 -35.58 4.35 -40.40
N PHE A 4 -34.87 3.83 -41.42
CA PHE A 4 -33.84 2.80 -41.25
C PHE A 4 -32.57 3.36 -40.60
N VAL A 5 -32.22 4.61 -40.93
CA VAL A 5 -31.10 5.34 -40.30
C VAL A 5 -31.40 5.64 -38.83
N LEU A 6 -32.66 5.96 -38.49
CA LEU A 6 -33.08 6.24 -37.12
C LEU A 6 -33.03 4.98 -36.22
N VAL A 7 -33.39 3.83 -36.76
CA VAL A 7 -33.32 2.54 -36.05
C VAL A 7 -31.87 2.07 -35.84
N LEU A 8 -30.99 2.28 -36.83
CA LEU A 8 -29.56 1.96 -36.72
C LEU A 8 -28.85 2.83 -35.68
N LEU A 9 -29.22 4.12 -35.58
CA LEU A 9 -28.69 5.07 -34.60
C LEU A 9 -29.09 4.70 -33.16
N LEU A 10 -30.32 4.23 -32.94
CA LEU A 10 -30.82 3.82 -31.62
C LEU A 10 -30.16 2.53 -31.12
N CYS A 11 -29.77 1.60 -32.01
CA CYS A 11 -29.04 0.39 -31.64
C CYS A 11 -27.61 0.67 -31.15
N PHE A 12 -26.96 1.74 -31.62
CA PHE A 12 -25.60 2.11 -31.20
C PHE A 12 -25.56 2.77 -29.81
N CYS A 13 -26.62 3.47 -29.39
CA CYS A 13 -26.72 4.05 -28.03
C CYS A 13 -27.04 3.01 -26.95
N GLY A 14 -27.66 1.87 -27.31
CA GLY A 14 -28.02 0.81 -26.36
C GLY A 14 -26.83 0.02 -25.80
N TRP A 15 -25.66 0.09 -26.43
CA TRP A 15 -24.44 -0.59 -25.97
C TRP A 15 -23.56 0.28 -25.07
N SER A 16 -23.93 1.55 -24.86
CA SER A 16 -23.22 2.46 -23.95
C SER A 16 -23.69 2.37 -22.50
N LEU A 17 -24.41 1.30 -22.12
CA LEU A 17 -24.60 0.93 -20.72
C LEU A 17 -23.25 0.47 -20.15
N THR A 18 -22.41 1.45 -19.88
CA THR A 18 -21.20 1.34 -19.11
C THR A 18 -21.60 0.70 -17.79
N MET A 19 -21.17 -0.54 -17.58
CA MET A 19 -21.21 -1.15 -16.25
C MET A 19 -20.20 -0.38 -15.42
N ALA A 20 -20.63 0.69 -14.74
CA ALA A 20 -19.92 1.19 -13.59
C ALA A 20 -19.94 0.06 -12.57
N GLN A 21 -18.83 -0.66 -12.46
CA GLN A 21 -18.67 -1.65 -11.41
C GLN A 21 -18.58 -0.87 -10.11
N ASP A 22 -19.68 -0.75 -9.38
CA ASP A 22 -19.63 -0.41 -7.96
C ASP A 22 -18.73 -1.46 -7.33
N LEU A 23 -17.49 -1.08 -7.02
CA LEU A 23 -16.67 -1.88 -6.11
C LEU A 23 -17.52 -2.03 -4.84
N PRO A 24 -17.79 -3.25 -4.37
CA PRO A 24 -18.47 -3.42 -3.08
C PRO A 24 -17.72 -2.56 -2.06
N PRO A 25 -18.42 -1.78 -1.21
CA PRO A 25 -17.78 -1.01 -0.18
C PRO A 25 -16.93 -2.00 0.61
N THR A 26 -15.61 -1.89 0.48
CA THR A 26 -14.70 -2.73 1.24
C THR A 26 -14.96 -2.33 2.69
N ALA A 27 -15.78 -3.13 3.39
CA ALA A 27 -15.99 -2.99 4.82
C ALA A 27 -14.62 -2.73 5.42
N PRO A 28 -14.41 -1.66 6.23
CA PRO A 28 -13.08 -1.24 6.64
C PRO A 28 -12.35 -2.45 7.19
N GLY A 29 -11.46 -3.00 6.36
CA GLY A 29 -10.79 -4.24 6.67
C GLY A 29 -10.04 -3.97 7.96
N VAL A 30 -10.10 -4.88 8.92
CA VAL A 30 -9.37 -4.72 10.18
C VAL A 30 -7.90 -4.47 9.83
N THR A 31 -7.44 -3.23 10.03
CA THR A 31 -6.05 -2.86 9.76
C THR A 31 -5.26 -2.90 11.04
N GLY A 32 -4.07 -3.51 10.98
CA GLY A 32 -3.08 -3.51 12.04
C GLY A 32 -2.10 -2.34 11.93
N THR A 33 -1.29 -2.22 12.98
CA THR A 33 -0.15 -1.30 13.04
C THR A 33 1.05 -2.05 13.55
N ILE A 34 2.19 -1.92 12.86
CA ILE A 34 3.49 -2.43 13.30
C ILE A 34 4.25 -1.25 13.91
N LYS A 35 4.69 -1.40 15.17
CA LYS A 35 5.56 -0.45 15.88
C LYS A 35 6.80 -1.19 16.38
N GLY A 36 7.90 -0.46 16.50
CA GLY A 36 9.13 -1.02 17.06
C GLY A 36 10.20 0.05 17.26
N THR A 37 11.37 -0.40 17.71
CA THR A 37 12.57 0.43 17.90
C THR A 37 13.76 -0.23 17.21
N VAL A 38 14.56 0.57 16.53
CA VAL A 38 15.85 0.15 15.95
C VAL A 38 16.96 0.56 16.90
N GLN A 39 17.83 -0.37 17.26
CA GLN A 39 18.96 -0.13 18.16
C GLN A 39 20.22 -0.85 17.69
N ASP A 40 21.38 -0.28 18.01
CA ASP A 40 22.68 -0.93 17.89
C ASP A 40 22.76 -2.07 18.91
N SER A 41 23.04 -3.30 18.45
CA SER A 41 23.04 -4.48 19.33
C SER A 41 24.23 -4.52 20.29
N LEU A 42 25.34 -3.87 19.96
CA LEU A 42 26.55 -3.84 20.78
C LEU A 42 26.47 -2.72 21.83
N LYS A 43 26.03 -1.53 21.43
CA LYS A 43 25.97 -0.35 22.28
C LYS A 43 24.62 -0.16 22.98
N GLN A 44 23.58 -0.88 22.54
CA GLN A 44 22.20 -0.69 22.99
C GLN A 44 21.71 0.75 22.76
N GLU A 45 22.29 1.44 21.77
CA GLU A 45 21.97 2.82 21.44
C GLU A 45 20.85 2.87 20.38
N PRO A 46 19.82 3.71 20.55
CA PRO A 46 18.79 3.86 19.53
C PRO A 46 19.38 4.43 18.23
N LEU A 47 18.97 3.86 17.10
CA LEU A 47 19.41 4.31 15.78
C LEU A 47 18.29 5.06 15.07
N GLY A 48 18.44 6.39 14.99
CA GLY A 48 17.57 7.25 14.20
C GLY A 48 17.92 7.27 12.72
N TYR A 49 16.94 7.69 11.91
CA TYR A 49 17.05 7.85 10.46
C TYR A 49 17.39 6.55 9.70
N VAL A 50 17.04 5.40 10.28
CA VAL A 50 17.13 4.10 9.61
C VAL A 50 15.91 3.93 8.70
N THR A 51 16.12 3.53 7.47
CA THR A 51 15.04 3.23 6.53
C THR A 51 14.42 1.88 6.88
N VAL A 52 13.15 1.91 7.27
CA VAL A 52 12.35 0.73 7.60
C VAL A 52 11.42 0.45 6.44
N ILE A 53 11.69 -0.64 5.72
CA ILE A 53 10.95 -1.04 4.53
C ILE A 53 10.09 -2.25 4.89
N LEU A 54 8.80 -2.17 4.59
CA LEU A 54 7.85 -3.27 4.75
C LEU A 54 7.60 -3.92 3.39
N LEU A 55 7.76 -5.24 3.35
CA LEU A 55 7.45 -6.10 2.22
C LEU A 55 6.35 -7.07 2.62
N GLU A 56 5.47 -7.46 1.69
CA GLU A 56 4.62 -8.64 1.88
C GLU A 56 5.49 -9.90 1.70
N THR A 57 5.30 -10.93 2.53
CA THR A 57 6.11 -12.16 2.45
C THR A 57 6.08 -12.76 1.06
N GLY A 58 7.26 -12.98 0.47
CA GLY A 58 7.41 -13.55 -0.88
C GLY A 58 7.37 -12.51 -2.01
N LYS A 59 7.07 -11.24 -1.74
CA LYS A 59 7.17 -10.13 -2.69
C LYS A 59 8.44 -9.33 -2.44
N LYS A 60 9.03 -8.81 -3.53
CA LYS A 60 10.21 -7.94 -3.47
C LYS A 60 9.86 -6.44 -3.44
N GLU A 61 8.61 -6.10 -3.73
CA GLU A 61 8.16 -4.71 -3.84
C GLU A 61 7.83 -4.13 -2.45
N PRO A 62 8.36 -2.94 -2.12
CA PRO A 62 7.95 -2.17 -0.96
C PRO A 62 6.46 -1.86 -0.97
N ILE A 63 5.76 -2.27 0.09
CA ILE A 63 4.36 -1.86 0.31
C ILE A 63 4.27 -0.58 1.14
N LYS A 64 5.24 -0.35 2.04
CA LYS A 64 5.34 0.87 2.84
C LYS A 64 6.76 1.06 3.33
N THR A 65 7.17 2.32 3.46
CA THR A 65 8.49 2.69 4.00
C THR A 65 8.32 3.80 5.01
N THR A 66 9.17 3.81 6.04
CA THR A 66 9.26 4.90 7.01
C THR A 66 10.71 5.06 7.48
N LEU A 67 11.01 6.15 8.18
CA LEU A 67 12.29 6.34 8.87
C LEU A 67 12.08 6.13 10.37
N SER A 68 13.05 5.50 11.03
CA SER A 68 13.11 5.55 12.49
C SER A 68 13.37 6.98 12.95
N ARG A 69 12.74 7.38 14.05
CA ARG A 69 12.95 8.69 14.70
C ARG A 69 14.28 8.72 15.45
N ASP A 70 14.70 9.88 15.96
CA ASP A 70 15.93 10.04 16.75
C ASP A 70 16.07 9.04 17.91
N ASN A 71 14.95 8.64 18.51
CA ASN A 71 14.90 7.63 19.58
C ASN A 71 14.81 6.18 19.08
N GLY A 72 15.07 5.93 17.80
CA GLY A 72 14.99 4.62 17.16
C GLY A 72 13.57 4.13 16.85
N SER A 73 12.52 4.81 17.31
CA SER A 73 11.15 4.32 17.13
C SER A 73 10.62 4.48 15.70
N PHE A 74 9.82 3.52 15.24
CA PHE A 74 9.11 3.59 13.96
C PHE A 74 7.67 3.09 14.08
N GLU A 75 6.81 3.50 13.15
CA GLU A 75 5.41 3.09 13.08
C GLU A 75 4.92 2.97 11.64
N LEU A 76 4.24 1.85 11.36
CA LEU A 76 3.62 1.53 10.07
C LEU A 76 2.16 1.11 10.33
N SER A 77 1.23 2.04 10.16
CA SER A 77 -0.22 1.84 10.36
C SER A 77 -0.98 1.55 9.07
N GLY A 78 -2.23 1.09 9.20
CA GLY A 78 -3.13 0.86 8.07
C GLY A 78 -2.82 -0.43 7.30
N LEU A 79 -2.24 -1.42 7.96
CA LEU A 79 -1.77 -2.64 7.31
C LEU A 79 -2.87 -3.71 7.31
N PRO A 80 -3.24 -4.31 6.18
CA PRO A 80 -4.16 -5.45 6.19
C PRO A 80 -3.56 -6.64 6.96
N ALA A 81 -4.40 -7.57 7.44
CA ALA A 81 -3.94 -8.78 8.10
C ALA A 81 -3.27 -9.74 7.09
N LYS A 82 -1.94 -9.67 6.99
CA LYS A 82 -1.10 -10.49 6.12
C LYS A 82 0.25 -10.78 6.79
N SER A 83 1.03 -11.67 6.19
CA SER A 83 2.43 -11.89 6.56
C SER A 83 3.34 -10.85 5.88
N TYR A 84 4.23 -10.27 6.67
CA TYR A 84 5.15 -9.23 6.22
C TYR A 84 6.60 -9.59 6.58
N GLN A 85 7.53 -8.96 5.85
CA GLN A 85 8.95 -8.93 6.16
C GLN A 85 9.37 -7.48 6.35
N LEU A 86 10.21 -7.23 7.36
CA LEU A 86 10.84 -5.93 7.59
C LEU A 86 12.28 -5.99 7.11
N VAL A 87 12.66 -5.01 6.30
CA VAL A 87 14.04 -4.78 5.87
C VAL A 87 14.49 -3.44 6.48
N LEU A 88 15.66 -3.45 7.09
CA LEU A 88 16.27 -2.27 7.70
C LEU A 88 17.49 -1.88 6.88
N GLU A 89 17.53 -0.65 6.41
CA GLU A 89 18.64 -0.10 5.63
C GLU A 89 19.18 1.17 6.29
N ILE A 90 20.47 1.14 6.61
CA ILE A 90 21.20 2.27 7.17
C ILE A 90 22.00 2.88 6.02
N LEU A 91 21.76 4.15 5.72
CA LEU A 91 22.60 4.86 4.76
C LEU A 91 24.02 4.99 5.32
N PRO A 92 25.05 4.62 4.55
CA PRO A 92 26.43 4.76 5.00
C PRO A 92 26.73 6.23 5.29
N LYS A 93 27.28 6.51 6.47
CA LYS A 93 27.84 7.82 6.79
C LYS A 93 29.19 7.91 6.07
N ASN A 94 29.28 8.81 5.09
CA ASN A 94 30.55 9.19 4.43
C ASN A 94 31.50 9.88 5.42
#